data_AF-A0A355WIL5-F1
#
_entry.id   AF-A0A355WIL5-F1
#
_cell.length_a   1.000
_cell.length_b   1.000
_cell.length_c   1.000
_cell.angle_alpha   90.00
_cell.angle_beta   90.00
_cell.angle_gamma   90.00
#
_symmetry.space_group_name_H-M   'P 1'
#
loop_
_entity.id
_entity.type
_entity.pdbx_description
1 polymer ?
#
loop_
_entity_poly.entity_id
_entity_poly.type
_entity_poly.pdbx_seq_one_letter_code
_entity_poly.pdbx_strand_id
1 'polypeptide(L)'
;RVLFRSTFNFDTSEGAEADIIKTAVASQPGTATIAGVTSITCELALIDGGYHLTARIEFPGLPGPREIVIVEPGNPEVWVGNANSQRDGNTLVSEMDLLIYSAEPTQLDPAKFRVSVIGDTSSVDISGCPVKS
;
A
#
# COMPACT_ATOMS: atom_id res chain seq x y z
N ARG A 1 -15.35 20.05 33.37
CA ARG A 1 -15.23 18.79 32.59
C ARG A 1 -16.18 18.88 31.42
N VAL A 2 -15.68 19.16 30.22
CA VAL A 2 -16.46 19.06 28.99
C VAL A 2 -16.21 17.66 28.43
N LEU A 3 -17.25 16.84 28.33
CA LEU A 3 -17.21 15.59 27.60
C LEU A 3 -17.53 15.90 26.14
N PHE A 4 -16.51 15.96 25.29
CA PHE A 4 -16.73 15.90 23.85
C PHE A 4 -17.06 14.45 23.48
N ARG A 5 -18.34 14.15 23.26
CA ARG A 5 -18.78 12.97 22.51
C ARG A 5 -19.29 13.45 21.16
N SER A 6 -18.42 13.44 20.15
CA SER A 6 -18.84 13.56 18.77
C SER A 6 -19.23 12.18 18.25
N THR A 7 -20.53 11.92 18.11
CA THR A 7 -21.02 10.86 17.23
C THR A 7 -20.92 11.38 15.80
N PHE A 8 -20.07 10.76 14.97
CA PHE A 8 -20.15 10.94 13.52
C PHE A 8 -21.44 10.26 13.04
N ASN A 9 -22.47 11.06 12.77
CA ASN A 9 -23.73 10.56 12.21
C ASN A 9 -23.72 10.91 10.72
N PHE A 10 -23.49 9.90 9.88
CA PHE A 10 -23.56 10.05 8.42
C PHE A 10 -25.03 9.94 8.02
N ASP A 11 -25.72 11.06 7.87
CA ASP A 11 -27.09 11.06 7.32
C ASP A 11 -26.98 10.97 5.79
N THR A 12 -27.14 9.76 5.25
CA THR A 12 -27.16 9.51 3.80
C THR A 12 -28.58 9.49 3.23
N SER A 13 -29.55 10.11 3.90
CA SER A 13 -30.93 10.15 3.41
C SER A 13 -31.09 11.09 2.21
N GLU A 14 -30.96 10.50 1.02
CA GLU A 14 -31.40 10.95 -0.30
C GLU A 14 -30.90 12.30 -0.84
N GLY A 15 -30.00 12.22 -1.82
CA GLY A 15 -29.50 13.35 -2.61
C GLY A 15 -28.23 12.98 -3.39
N ALA A 16 -27.84 13.81 -4.37
CA ALA A 16 -26.66 13.59 -5.22
C ALA A 16 -25.34 13.37 -4.44
N GLU A 17 -25.24 13.89 -3.22
CA GLU A 17 -24.07 13.72 -2.32
C GLU A 17 -23.92 12.27 -1.82
N ALA A 18 -25.04 11.61 -1.47
CA ALA A 18 -25.03 10.21 -1.04
C ALA A 18 -24.55 9.29 -2.17
N ASP A 19 -24.87 9.63 -3.43
CA ASP A 19 -24.43 8.86 -4.58
C ASP A 19 -22.93 9.07 -4.86
N ILE A 20 -22.41 10.30 -4.72
CA ILE A 20 -20.97 10.58 -4.83
C ILE A 20 -20.17 9.78 -3.79
N ILE A 21 -20.66 9.70 -2.55
CA ILE A 21 -20.00 8.92 -1.49
C ILE A 21 -20.04 7.43 -1.79
N LYS A 22 -21.19 6.89 -2.22
CA LYS A 22 -21.29 5.48 -2.64
C LYS A 22 -20.32 5.17 -3.77
N THR A 23 -20.20 6.06 -4.76
CA THR A 23 -19.22 5.91 -5.85
C THR A 23 -17.79 5.95 -5.33
N ALA A 24 -17.47 6.85 -4.39
CA ALA A 24 -16.14 6.91 -3.79
C ALA A 24 -15.80 5.64 -2.99
N VAL A 25 -16.74 5.13 -2.18
CA VAL A 25 -16.57 3.87 -1.44
C VAL A 25 -16.43 2.68 -2.39
N ALA A 26 -17.20 2.64 -3.47
CA ALA A 26 -17.08 1.61 -4.50
C ALA A 26 -15.76 1.66 -5.28
N SER A 27 -15.05 2.80 -5.24
CA SER A 27 -13.74 2.99 -5.87
C SER A 27 -12.57 2.68 -4.94
N GLN A 28 -12.82 2.11 -3.76
CA GLN A 28 -11.76 1.68 -2.84
C GLN A 28 -10.90 0.57 -3.47
N PRO A 29 -9.63 0.42 -3.02
CA PRO A 29 -8.79 -0.68 -3.45
C PRO A 29 -9.45 -2.04 -3.20
N GLY A 30 -9.33 -2.95 -4.16
CA GLY A 30 -9.69 -4.35 -3.98
C GLY A 30 -8.76 -5.03 -2.97
N THR A 31 -9.20 -6.16 -2.43
CA THR A 31 -8.35 -6.98 -1.55
C THR A 31 -7.38 -7.82 -2.38
N ALA A 32 -6.24 -8.20 -1.78
CA ALA A 32 -5.28 -9.14 -2.37
C ALA A 32 -5.94 -10.40 -2.95
N THR A 33 -6.88 -11.00 -2.21
CA THR A 33 -7.59 -12.23 -2.66
C THR A 33 -8.45 -11.99 -3.89
N ILE A 34 -9.24 -10.91 -3.93
CA ILE A 34 -10.10 -10.59 -5.08
C ILE A 34 -9.25 -10.28 -6.31
N ALA A 35 -8.10 -9.65 -6.11
CA ALA A 35 -7.14 -9.34 -7.17
C ALA A 35 -6.32 -10.53 -7.66
N GLY A 36 -6.47 -11.71 -7.05
CA GLY A 36 -5.72 -12.91 -7.42
C GLY A 36 -4.23 -12.84 -7.03
N VAL A 37 -3.88 -12.09 -5.99
CA VAL A 37 -2.52 -12.10 -5.43
C VAL A 37 -2.28 -13.48 -4.82
N THR A 38 -1.28 -14.19 -5.35
CA THR A 38 -0.88 -15.52 -4.89
C THR A 38 0.25 -15.45 -3.88
N SER A 39 1.15 -14.48 -4.02
CA SER A 39 2.22 -14.24 -3.07
C SER A 39 2.71 -12.80 -3.10
N ILE A 40 3.29 -12.39 -1.97
CA ILE A 40 4.08 -11.16 -1.85
C ILE A 40 5.30 -11.45 -0.98
N THR A 41 6.47 -11.01 -1.42
CA THR A 41 7.71 -11.11 -0.65
C THR A 41 8.51 -9.82 -0.76
N CYS A 42 9.24 -9.48 0.29
CA CYS A 42 10.14 -8.34 0.30
C CYS A 42 11.59 -8.78 0.55
N GLU A 43 12.52 -7.96 0.09
CA GLU A 43 13.94 -8.01 0.44
C GLU A 43 14.36 -6.61 0.89
N LEU A 44 15.09 -6.53 1.99
CA LEU A 44 15.64 -5.28 2.53
C LEU A 44 17.17 -5.36 2.50
N ALA A 45 17.80 -4.50 1.71
CA ALA A 45 19.24 -4.31 1.70
C ALA A 45 19.59 -3.01 2.42
N LEU A 46 20.63 -3.00 3.27
CA LEU A 46 21.07 -1.78 3.93
C LEU A 46 21.65 -0.78 2.93
N ILE A 47 21.30 0.50 3.11
CA ILE A 47 21.88 1.65 2.41
C ILE A 47 22.22 2.73 3.45
N ASP A 48 22.87 3.80 3.02
CA ASP A 48 23.09 4.95 3.91
C ASP A 48 21.74 5.57 4.32
N GLY A 49 21.52 5.71 5.62
CA GLY A 49 20.28 6.27 6.18
C GLY A 49 19.03 5.36 6.11
N GLY A 50 19.14 4.10 5.69
CA GLY A 50 17.97 3.20 5.72
C GLY A 50 18.12 1.90 4.93
N TYR A 51 17.10 1.58 4.13
CA TYR A 51 17.01 0.33 3.39
C TYR A 51 16.61 0.54 1.93
N HIS A 52 17.23 -0.19 1.02
CA HIS A 52 16.69 -0.45 -0.30
C HIS A 52 15.69 -1.62 -0.19
N LEU A 53 14.45 -1.39 -0.62
CA LEU A 53 13.36 -2.35 -0.61
C LEU A 53 13.13 -2.89 -2.01
N THR A 54 13.11 -4.21 -2.16
CA THR A 54 12.58 -4.90 -3.34
C THR A 54 11.33 -5.69 -2.95
N ALA A 55 10.16 -5.27 -3.42
CA ALA A 55 8.90 -6.00 -3.28
C ALA A 55 8.61 -6.80 -4.54
N ARG A 56 8.27 -8.09 -4.39
CA ARG A 56 7.83 -8.98 -5.47
C ARG A 56 6.41 -9.44 -5.20
N ILE A 57 5.51 -9.12 -6.11
CA ILE A 57 4.08 -9.39 -5.99
C ILE A 57 3.67 -10.31 -7.15
N GLU A 58 3.19 -11.50 -6.84
CA GLU A 58 2.68 -12.44 -7.83
C GLU A 58 1.16 -12.31 -7.95
N PHE A 59 0.69 -11.78 -9.07
CA PHE A 59 -0.73 -11.63 -9.40
C PHE A 59 -0.94 -11.34 -10.91
N PRO A 60 -2.16 -11.55 -11.45
CA PRO A 60 -2.45 -11.37 -12.88
C PRO A 60 -2.22 -9.95 -13.46
N GLY A 61 -2.05 -8.96 -12.59
CA GLY A 61 -1.98 -7.55 -12.99
C GLY A 61 -3.32 -6.84 -12.93
N LEU A 62 -3.28 -5.52 -13.03
CA LEU A 62 -4.44 -4.66 -13.14
C LEU A 62 -4.77 -4.36 -14.61
N PRO A 63 -6.01 -3.94 -14.94
CA PRO A 63 -6.33 -3.45 -16.27
C PRO A 63 -5.48 -2.24 -16.65
N GLY A 64 -4.92 -2.26 -17.86
CA GLY A 64 -4.08 -1.19 -18.41
C GLY A 64 -2.57 -1.48 -18.28
N PRO A 65 -1.71 -0.69 -18.95
CA PRO A 65 -0.27 -0.92 -18.97
C PRO A 65 0.48 -0.32 -17.77
N ARG A 66 -0.18 0.49 -16.93
CA ARG A 66 0.47 1.21 -15.84
C ARG A 66 0.13 0.59 -14.51
N GLU A 67 1.16 0.41 -13.69
CA GLU A 67 1.05 0.01 -12.30
C GLU A 67 2.10 0.75 -11.50
N ILE A 68 1.67 1.37 -10.41
CA ILE A 68 2.55 2.04 -9.44
C ILE A 68 2.38 1.32 -8.11
N VAL A 69 3.48 1.02 -7.45
CA VAL A 69 3.47 0.44 -6.12
C VAL A 69 3.72 1.52 -5.07
N ILE A 70 2.90 1.54 -4.03
CA ILE A 70 3.06 2.37 -2.84
C ILE A 70 3.28 1.44 -1.65
N VAL A 71 4.23 1.79 -0.78
CA VAL A 71 4.51 1.04 0.45
C VAL A 71 4.25 1.94 1.66
N GLU A 72 3.39 1.43 2.52
CA GLU A 72 2.98 1.79 3.89
C GLU A 72 3.84 1.18 5.01
N PRO A 73 5.02 1.68 5.46
CA PRO A 73 5.85 0.95 6.43
C PRO A 73 5.25 0.84 7.83
N GLY A 74 4.17 1.56 8.12
CA GLY A 74 3.53 1.61 9.44
C GLY A 74 4.31 2.39 10.50
N ASN A 75 5.54 2.83 10.20
CA ASN A 75 6.34 3.72 11.03
C ASN A 75 6.34 5.13 10.41
N PRO A 76 5.82 6.15 11.10
CA PRO A 76 5.77 7.52 10.59
C PRO A 76 7.16 8.16 10.43
N GLU A 77 8.22 7.60 11.03
CA GLU A 77 9.60 8.08 10.93
C GLU A 77 10.34 7.58 9.67
N VAL A 78 9.63 6.91 8.76
CA VAL A 78 10.17 6.36 7.52
C VAL A 78 9.65 7.17 6.35
N TRP A 79 10.58 7.74 5.59
CA TRP A 79 10.28 8.33 4.29
C TRP A 79 10.42 7.27 3.20
N VAL A 80 9.42 7.16 2.32
CA VAL A 80 9.40 6.20 1.22
C VAL A 80 9.66 6.94 -0.09
N GLY A 81 10.71 6.52 -0.79
CA GLY A 81 11.07 7.06 -2.10
C GLY A 81 10.12 6.62 -3.21
N ASN A 82 10.34 7.16 -4.40
CA ASN A 82 9.58 6.77 -5.58
C ASN A 82 9.84 5.29 -5.92
N ALA A 83 8.77 4.57 -6.23
CA ALA A 83 8.85 3.20 -6.72
C ALA A 83 9.24 3.16 -8.20
N ASN A 84 10.19 2.29 -8.54
CA ASN A 84 10.43 1.83 -9.89
C ASN A 84 9.89 0.41 -10.04
N SER A 85 8.87 0.22 -10.87
CA SER A 85 8.17 -1.06 -11.01
C SER A 85 8.33 -1.64 -12.40
N GLN A 86 8.59 -2.95 -12.47
CA GLN A 86 8.70 -3.71 -13.70
C GLN A 86 7.86 -4.98 -13.61
N ARG A 87 7.15 -5.29 -14.69
CA ARG A 87 6.32 -6.49 -14.80
C ARG A 87 7.01 -7.52 -15.69
N ASP A 88 7.02 -8.76 -15.21
CA ASP A 88 7.38 -9.96 -15.97
C ASP A 88 6.29 -11.02 -15.77
N GLY A 89 5.45 -11.22 -16.79
CA GLY A 89 4.27 -12.07 -16.71
C GLY A 89 3.36 -11.69 -15.53
N ASN A 90 3.16 -12.63 -14.60
CA ASN A 90 2.34 -12.45 -13.40
C ASN A 90 3.13 -11.89 -12.21
N THR A 91 4.37 -11.43 -12.40
CA THR A 91 5.19 -10.90 -11.32
C THR A 91 5.42 -9.41 -11.53
N LEU A 92 5.00 -8.61 -10.55
CA LEU A 92 5.36 -7.20 -10.45
C LEU A 92 6.50 -7.06 -9.43
N VAL A 93 7.64 -6.59 -9.89
CA VAL A 93 8.80 -6.26 -9.05
C VAL A 93 8.84 -4.76 -8.88
N SER A 94 8.92 -4.29 -7.64
CA SER A 94 9.03 -2.87 -7.35
C SER A 94 10.16 -2.57 -6.39
N GLU A 95 10.99 -1.60 -6.75
CA GLU A 95 12.16 -1.17 -6.00
C GLU A 95 11.97 0.26 -5.52
N MET A 96 12.36 0.55 -4.27
CA MET A 96 12.32 1.89 -3.68
C MET A 96 13.24 1.98 -2.46
N ASP A 97 13.63 3.20 -2.09
CA ASP A 97 14.41 3.43 -0.88
C ASP A 97 13.50 3.83 0.29
N LEU A 98 13.80 3.31 1.47
CA LEU A 98 13.17 3.62 2.74
C LEU A 98 14.21 4.33 3.61
N LEU A 99 14.04 5.63 3.87
CA LEU A 99 14.97 6.42 4.67
C LEU A 99 14.40 6.68 6.06
N ILE A 100 15.20 6.42 7.09
CA ILE A 100 14.85 6.64 8.50
C ILE A 100 15.47 7.95 8.93
N TYR A 101 14.65 8.86 9.46
CA TYR A 101 15.13 10.19 9.89
C TYR A 101 15.10 10.40 11.41
N SER A 102 14.79 9.36 12.19
CA SER A 102 14.84 9.44 13.66
C SER A 102 16.23 9.13 14.21
N ALA A 103 16.51 9.68 15.40
CA ALA A 103 17.77 9.48 16.11
C ALA A 103 17.84 8.11 16.81
N GLU A 104 16.69 7.46 17.02
CA GLU A 104 16.60 6.16 17.68
C GLU A 104 16.60 5.05 16.62
N PRO A 105 17.45 4.01 16.77
CA PRO A 105 17.43 2.87 15.86
C PRO A 105 16.05 2.18 15.88
N THR A 106 15.31 2.29 14.79
CA THR A 106 14.05 1.56 14.59
C THR A 106 14.25 0.43 13.60
N GLN A 107 13.81 -0.78 13.97
CA GLN A 107 13.78 -1.90 13.05
C GLN A 107 12.47 -1.87 12.28
N LEU A 108 12.55 -2.04 10.97
CA LEU A 108 11.37 -2.25 10.13
C LEU A 108 10.87 -3.68 10.30
N ASP A 109 9.55 -3.85 10.34
CA ASP A 109 8.88 -5.14 10.35
C ASP A 109 8.06 -5.25 9.04
N PRO A 110 8.63 -5.85 7.98
CA PRO A 110 7.97 -5.95 6.68
C PRO A 110 6.64 -6.72 6.73
N ALA A 111 6.40 -7.55 7.75
CA ALA A 111 5.11 -8.21 7.93
C ALA A 111 3.98 -7.23 8.29
N LYS A 112 4.31 -6.01 8.73
CA LYS A 112 3.34 -4.93 9.04
C LYS A 112 3.20 -3.91 7.92
N PHE A 113 3.93 -4.06 6.82
CA PHE A 113 3.81 -3.13 5.71
C PHE A 113 2.44 -3.25 5.06
N ARG A 114 1.90 -2.13 4.58
CA ARG A 114 0.81 -2.13 3.60
C ARG A 114 1.41 -1.87 2.22
N VAL A 115 0.99 -2.63 1.23
CA VAL A 115 1.45 -2.47 -0.15
C VAL A 115 0.23 -2.24 -1.03
N SER A 116 0.16 -1.08 -1.66
CA SER A 116 -0.91 -0.74 -2.59
C SER A 116 -0.38 -0.75 -4.03
N VAL A 117 -1.03 -1.51 -4.92
CA VAL A 117 -0.79 -1.42 -6.36
C VAL A 117 -1.89 -0.60 -6.99
N ILE A 118 -1.53 0.49 -7.68
CA ILE A 118 -2.48 1.42 -8.30
C ILE A 118 -2.30 1.33 -9.81
N GLY A 119 -3.37 0.97 -10.51
CA GLY A 119 -3.44 0.96 -11.97
C GLY A 119 -4.29 2.10 -12.51
N ASP A 120 -4.62 2.05 -13.80
CA ASP A 120 -5.36 3.12 -14.48
C ASP A 120 -6.81 3.28 -13.97
N THR A 121 -7.47 2.16 -13.65
CA THR A 121 -8.91 2.15 -13.28
C THR A 121 -9.24 1.40 -11.99
N SER A 122 -8.26 0.74 -11.39
CA SER A 122 -8.45 -0.04 -10.16
C SER A 122 -7.17 -0.05 -9.34
N SER A 123 -7.28 -0.44 -8.08
CA SER A 123 -6.16 -0.61 -7.18
C SER A 123 -6.37 -1.83 -6.28
N VAL A 124 -5.29 -2.28 -5.65
CA VAL A 124 -5.27 -3.42 -4.73
C VAL A 124 -4.50 -3.04 -3.49
N ASP A 125 -5.04 -3.34 -2.32
CA ASP A 125 -4.35 -3.21 -1.04
C ASP A 125 -3.97 -4.58 -0.50
N ILE A 126 -2.69 -4.74 -0.18
CA ILE A 126 -2.07 -5.97 0.29
C ILE A 126 -1.50 -5.70 1.69
N SER A 127 -1.87 -6.55 2.65
CA SER A 127 -1.34 -6.48 4.00
C SER A 127 -0.17 -7.44 4.17
N GLY A 128 0.95 -6.91 4.67
CA GLY A 128 2.20 -7.61 4.87
C GLY A 128 3.05 -7.73 3.61
N CYS A 129 4.36 -7.70 3.82
CA CYS A 129 5.36 -8.04 2.82
C CYS A 129 6.53 -8.77 3.49
N PRO A 130 6.36 -10.04 3.88
CA PRO A 130 7.37 -10.75 4.65
C PRO A 130 8.68 -10.87 3.88
N VAL A 131 9.80 -10.87 4.62
CA VAL A 131 11.11 -11.12 4.01
C VAL A 131 11.18 -12.56 3.52
N LYS A 132 11.68 -12.75 2.30
CA LYS A 132 11.93 -14.09 1.77
C LYS A 132 12.99 -14.79 2.63
N SER A 133 12.62 -15.91 3.25
CA SER A 133 13.52 -16.79 4.03
C SER A 133 14.54 -17.50 3.16
#